data_AF-A0A660QWX8-F1
#
_entry.id   AF-A0A660QWX8-F1
#
_cell.length_a   1.000
_cell.length_b   1.000
_cell.length_c   1.000
_cell.angle_alpha   90.00
_cell.angle_beta   90.00
_cell.angle_gamma   90.00
#
_symmetry.space_group_name_H-M   'P 1'
#
loop_
_entity.id
_entity.type
_entity.pdbx_description
1 polymer ?
#
loop_
_entity_poly.entity_id
_entity_poly.type
_entity_poly.pdbx_seq_one_letter_code
_entity_poly.pdbx_strand_id
1 'polypeptide(L)'
;EIMPLTFVLFFCLAGAHLQLAALPSLGLIGMVYILGRSGGLIGGARLGAMFGHVEEKIKKYVGLGILSQAGVAIGLALIVNSEFAGLGAVTDGVSHGSQIGIKVITTITATCIVFEIIGPILAKYALGKAGELGKATR
;
A
#
# COMPACT_ATOMS: atom_id res chain seq x y z
N GLU A 1 -3.92 -17.07 -20.34
CA GLU A 1 -2.89 -16.18 -20.95
C GLU A 1 -3.16 -14.67 -20.83
N ILE A 2 -4.36 -14.22 -20.44
CA ILE A 2 -4.69 -12.78 -20.32
C ILE A 2 -4.10 -12.12 -19.05
N MET A 3 -3.94 -12.91 -17.99
CA MET A 3 -3.52 -12.42 -16.67
C MET A 3 -2.10 -11.77 -16.65
N PRO A 4 -1.06 -12.36 -17.29
CA PRO A 4 0.24 -11.72 -17.39
C PRO A 4 0.20 -10.39 -18.14
N LEU A 5 -0.55 -10.32 -19.25
CA LEU A 5 -0.70 -9.09 -20.03
C LEU A 5 -1.39 -7.99 -19.21
N THR A 6 -2.41 -8.36 -18.42
CA THR A 6 -3.13 -7.43 -17.55
C THR A 6 -2.21 -6.84 -16.48
N PHE A 7 -1.35 -7.67 -15.86
CA PHE A 7 -0.37 -7.17 -14.90
C PHE A 7 0.65 -6.23 -15.54
N VAL A 8 1.18 -6.58 -16.72
CA VAL A 8 2.13 -5.71 -17.44
C VAL A 8 1.50 -4.35 -17.76
N LEU A 9 0.28 -4.32 -18.31
CA LEU A 9 -0.43 -3.07 -18.60
C LEU A 9 -0.73 -2.27 -17.34
N PHE A 10 -1.17 -2.94 -16.27
CA PHE A 10 -1.48 -2.31 -14.99
C PHE A 10 -0.24 -1.65 -14.37
N PHE A 11 0.86 -2.40 -14.22
CA PHE A 11 2.10 -1.88 -13.63
C PHE A 11 2.76 -0.83 -14.51
N CYS A 12 2.65 -0.94 -15.84
CA CYS A 12 3.13 0.09 -16.77
C CYS A 12 2.33 1.39 -16.62
N LEU A 13 0.99 1.32 -16.56
CA LEU A 13 0.14 2.49 -16.34
C LEU A 13 0.36 3.13 -14.95
N ALA A 14 0.46 2.30 -13.91
CA ALA A 14 0.78 2.75 -12.56
C ALA A 14 2.14 3.46 -12.51
N GLY A 15 3.15 2.90 -13.20
CA GLY A 15 4.47 3.51 -13.36
C GLY A 15 4.44 4.81 -14.18
N ALA A 16 3.61 4.91 -15.22
CA ALA A 16 3.46 6.11 -16.03
C ALA A 16 2.82 7.28 -15.24
N HIS A 17 1.93 6.99 -14.29
CA HIS A 17 1.34 7.98 -13.39
C HIS A 17 2.23 8.31 -12.17
N LEU A 18 3.35 7.59 -11.98
CA LEU A 18 4.30 7.87 -10.90
C LEU A 18 5.07 9.16 -11.20
N GLN A 19 4.70 10.23 -10.52
CA GLN A 19 5.46 11.47 -10.54
C GLN A 19 6.62 11.41 -9.55
N LEU A 20 7.78 10.90 -10.00
CA LEU A 20 9.00 10.80 -9.18
C LEU A 20 9.43 12.16 -8.58
N ALA A 21 9.20 13.24 -9.32
CA ALA A 21 9.49 14.60 -8.86
C ALA A 21 8.62 15.06 -7.67
N ALA A 22 7.51 14.38 -7.40
CA ALA A 22 6.63 14.63 -6.26
C ALA A 22 6.93 13.72 -5.05
N LEU A 23 7.93 12.83 -5.15
CA LEU A 23 8.43 12.05 -4.00
C LEU A 23 9.09 12.91 -2.91
N PRO A 24 9.91 13.94 -3.22
CA PRO A 24 10.53 14.76 -2.19
C PRO A 24 9.52 15.61 -1.42
N SER A 25 8.44 16.06 -2.08
CA SER A 25 7.39 16.88 -1.44
C SER A 25 6.54 16.10 -0.43
N LEU A 26 6.63 14.78 -0.44
CA LEU A 26 5.93 13.91 0.50
C LEU A 26 6.59 13.80 1.87
N GLY A 27 7.84 14.27 2.07
CA GLY A 27 8.68 13.94 3.23
C GLY A 27 7.94 13.65 4.55
N LEU A 28 7.16 14.62 5.05
CA LEU A 28 6.37 14.45 6.28
C LEU A 28 5.09 13.61 6.10
N ILE A 29 4.30 13.88 5.06
CA ILE A 29 3.02 13.19 4.80
C ILE A 29 3.25 11.70 4.54
N GLY A 30 4.22 11.36 3.71
CA GLY A 30 4.61 9.99 3.41
C GLY A 30 5.10 9.26 4.66
N MET A 31 5.90 9.91 5.50
CA MET A 31 6.37 9.31 6.76
C MET A 31 5.20 9.02 7.71
N VAL A 32 4.31 10.00 7.93
CA VAL A 32 3.11 9.82 8.77
C VAL A 32 2.23 8.71 8.20
N TYR A 33 2.02 8.67 6.88
CA TYR A 33 1.25 7.62 6.24
C TYR A 33 1.88 6.23 6.44
N ILE A 34 3.20 6.09 6.21
CA ILE A 34 3.90 4.81 6.39
C ILE A 34 3.78 4.31 7.83
N LEU A 35 4.03 5.18 8.81
CA LEU A 35 3.97 4.82 10.22
C LEU A 35 2.54 4.50 10.65
N GLY A 36 1.57 5.35 10.31
CA GLY A 36 0.16 5.15 10.65
C GLY A 36 -0.40 3.88 10.02
N ARG A 37 -0.12 3.64 8.74
CA ARG A 37 -0.54 2.44 8.02
C ARG A 37 0.11 1.18 8.59
N SER A 38 1.43 1.20 8.80
CA SER A 38 2.15 0.04 9.33
C SER A 38 1.69 -0.30 10.75
N GLY A 39 1.57 0.70 11.61
CA GLY A 39 1.07 0.53 12.97
C GLY A 39 -0.37 0.04 13.01
N GLY A 40 -1.25 0.63 12.20
CA GLY A 40 -2.65 0.23 12.09
C GLY A 40 -2.83 -1.18 11.56
N LEU A 41 -2.08 -1.56 10.52
CA LEU A 41 -2.13 -2.90 9.92
C LEU A 41 -1.57 -3.95 10.88
N ILE A 42 -0.39 -3.72 11.46
CA ILE A 42 0.26 -4.68 12.36
C ILE A 42 -0.58 -4.83 13.64
N GLY A 43 -1.04 -3.72 14.22
CA GLY A 43 -1.89 -3.71 15.40
C GLY A 43 -3.24 -4.37 15.13
N GLY A 44 -3.92 -3.98 14.05
CA GLY A 44 -5.21 -4.53 13.65
C GLY A 44 -5.15 -6.02 13.33
N ALA A 45 -4.11 -6.47 12.62
CA ALA A 45 -3.91 -7.88 12.32
C ALA A 45 -3.66 -8.70 13.60
N ARG A 46 -2.90 -8.16 14.56
CA ARG A 46 -2.66 -8.81 15.85
C ARG A 46 -3.93 -8.90 16.69
N LEU A 47 -4.74 -7.83 16.73
CA LEU A 47 -6.04 -7.83 17.40
C LEU A 47 -7.01 -8.84 16.76
N GLY A 48 -7.12 -8.84 15.42
CA GLY A 48 -7.94 -9.79 14.69
C GLY A 48 -7.52 -11.25 14.95
N ALA A 49 -6.22 -11.52 14.98
CA ALA A 49 -5.69 -12.85 15.29
C ALA A 49 -5.88 -13.24 16.77
N MET A 50 -6.00 -12.28 17.68
CA MET A 50 -6.36 -12.55 19.08
C MET A 50 -7.81 -13.01 19.20
N PHE A 51 -8.76 -12.28 18.58
CA PHE A 51 -10.18 -12.65 18.58
C PHE A 51 -10.43 -13.95 17.79
N GLY A 52 -9.65 -14.20 16.73
CA GLY A 52 -9.73 -15.41 15.93
C GLY A 52 -9.15 -16.68 16.58
N HIS A 53 -8.64 -16.61 17.81
CA HIS A 53 -8.04 -17.75 18.54
C HIS A 53 -6.95 -18.49 17.74
N VAL A 54 -6.21 -17.77 16.90
CA VAL A 54 -5.18 -18.35 16.03
C VAL A 54 -3.93 -18.74 16.86
N GLU A 55 -3.00 -19.50 16.29
CA GLU A 55 -1.73 -19.82 16.97
C GLU A 55 -0.89 -18.57 17.29
N GLU A 56 -0.18 -18.59 18.42
CA GLU A 56 0.59 -17.43 18.91
C GLU A 56 1.68 -16.97 17.94
N LYS A 57 2.26 -17.90 17.19
CA LYS A 57 3.23 -17.61 16.12
C LYS A 57 2.59 -16.77 15.01
N ILE A 58 1.35 -17.08 14.63
CA ILE A 58 0.62 -16.34 13.59
C ILE A 58 0.23 -14.96 14.12
N LYS A 59 -0.30 -14.85 15.35
CA LYS A 59 -0.64 -13.55 15.97
C LYS A 59 0.52 -12.57 15.97
N LYS A 60 1.73 -13.06 16.21
CA LYS A 60 2.93 -12.23 16.32
C LYS A 60 3.48 -11.78 14.96
N TYR A 61 3.37 -12.62 13.93
CA TYR A 61 4.09 -12.41 12.66
C TYR A 61 3.18 -12.05 11.47
N VAL A 62 1.88 -12.31 11.54
CA VAL A 62 0.94 -12.06 10.43
C VAL A 62 0.96 -10.60 9.95
N GLY A 63 0.97 -9.64 10.86
CA GLY A 63 1.00 -8.22 10.54
C GLY A 63 2.24 -7.78 9.76
N LEU A 64 3.39 -8.40 10.04
CA LEU A 64 4.63 -8.16 9.29
C LEU A 64 4.58 -8.83 7.90
N GLY A 65 3.88 -9.96 7.79
CA GLY A 65 3.74 -10.72 6.55
C GLY A 65 2.86 -10.04 5.50
N ILE A 66 1.88 -9.27 5.92
CA ILE A 66 0.89 -8.64 5.02
C ILE A 66 1.16 -7.15 4.76
N LEU A 67 2.34 -6.64 5.13
CA LEU A 67 2.67 -5.22 5.01
C LEU A 67 2.71 -4.71 3.55
N SER A 68 3.04 -5.63 2.62
CA SER A 68 3.13 -5.33 1.19
C SER A 68 1.82 -4.77 0.64
N GLN A 69 1.92 -3.76 -0.22
CA GLN A 69 0.78 -3.23 -0.98
C GLN A 69 1.22 -2.90 -2.40
N ALA A 70 0.28 -2.99 -3.33
CA ALA A 70 0.51 -2.64 -4.72
C ALA A 70 -0.80 -2.22 -5.39
N GLY A 71 -1.30 -3.05 -6.32
CA GLY A 71 -2.27 -2.59 -7.32
C GLY A 71 -3.61 -2.10 -6.79
N VAL A 72 -4.17 -2.75 -5.76
CA VAL A 72 -5.46 -2.31 -5.19
C VAL A 72 -5.36 -0.90 -4.60
N ALA A 73 -4.25 -0.56 -3.94
CA ALA A 73 -4.06 0.76 -3.35
C ALA A 73 -3.98 1.84 -4.44
N ILE A 74 -3.20 1.58 -5.50
CA ILE A 74 -3.06 2.50 -6.64
C ILE A 74 -4.39 2.68 -7.36
N GLY A 75 -5.14 1.60 -7.59
CA GLY A 75 -6.47 1.66 -8.22
C GLY A 75 -7.45 2.51 -7.42
N LEU A 76 -7.49 2.35 -6.10
CA LEU A 76 -8.33 3.18 -5.23
C LEU A 76 -7.90 4.65 -5.26
N ALA A 77 -6.60 4.94 -5.31
CA ALA A 77 -6.10 6.31 -5.41
C ALA A 77 -6.49 6.97 -6.74
N LEU A 78 -6.46 6.23 -7.85
CA LEU A 78 -6.94 6.69 -9.15
C LEU A 78 -8.44 7.01 -9.14
N ILE A 79 -9.25 6.16 -8.49
CA ILE A 79 -10.68 6.40 -8.31
C ILE A 79 -10.89 7.68 -7.48
N VAL A 80 -10.18 7.85 -6.36
CA VAL A 80 -10.27 9.08 -5.55
C VAL A 80 -9.96 10.31 -6.40
N ASN A 81 -8.91 10.28 -7.22
CA ASN A 81 -8.56 11.42 -8.07
C ASN A 81 -9.62 11.70 -9.15
N SER A 82 -10.25 10.67 -9.70
CA SER A 82 -11.33 10.81 -10.68
C SER A 82 -12.59 11.38 -10.03
N GLU A 83 -13.04 10.80 -8.92
CA GLU A 83 -14.26 11.20 -8.21
C GLU A 83 -14.13 12.58 -7.56
N PHE A 84 -12.92 12.98 -7.16
CA PHE A 84 -12.68 14.27 -6.52
C PHE A 84 -12.41 15.39 -7.54
N ALA A 85 -12.29 15.06 -8.82
CA ALA A 85 -12.10 16.05 -9.87
C ALA A 85 -13.35 16.96 -9.97
N GLY A 86 -13.14 18.27 -9.80
CA GLY A 86 -14.22 19.26 -9.87
C GLY A 86 -14.96 19.50 -8.56
N LEU A 87 -14.64 18.76 -7.49
CA LEU A 87 -15.24 18.98 -6.17
C LEU A 87 -14.57 20.15 -5.42
N GLY A 88 -15.39 20.96 -4.76
CA GLY A 88 -14.95 22.06 -3.89
C GLY A 88 -14.70 23.38 -4.61
N ALA A 89 -14.24 24.39 -3.85
CA ALA A 89 -13.94 25.70 -4.40
C ALA A 89 -12.85 25.60 -5.47
N VAL A 90 -13.04 26.33 -6.57
CA VAL A 90 -12.04 26.47 -7.64
C VAL A 90 -11.17 27.66 -7.31
N THR A 91 -9.86 27.43 -7.22
CA THR A 91 -8.87 28.49 -7.05
C THR A 91 -7.80 28.28 -8.12
N ASP A 92 -7.47 29.32 -8.87
CA ASP A 92 -6.49 29.27 -9.97
C ASP A 92 -6.77 28.19 -11.04
N GLY A 93 -8.05 28.00 -11.39
CA GLY A 93 -8.47 27.06 -12.45
C GLY A 93 -8.43 25.58 -12.03
N VAL A 94 -8.09 25.27 -10.78
CA VAL A 94 -8.06 23.90 -10.25
C VAL A 94 -9.00 23.79 -9.04
N SER A 95 -9.87 22.79 -9.04
CA SER A 95 -10.74 22.49 -7.89
C SER A 95 -9.93 21.96 -6.71
N HIS A 96 -10.32 22.31 -5.48
CA HIS A 96 -9.65 21.82 -4.27
C HIS A 96 -9.62 20.28 -4.21
N GLY A 97 -10.68 19.61 -4.66
CA GLY A 97 -10.76 18.16 -4.76
C GLY A 97 -9.71 17.57 -5.71
N SER A 98 -9.43 18.21 -6.85
CA SER A 98 -8.38 17.77 -7.77
C SER A 98 -6.98 17.81 -7.13
N GLN A 99 -6.70 18.84 -6.31
CA GLN A 99 -5.43 18.90 -5.58
C GLN A 99 -5.30 17.77 -4.54
N ILE A 100 -6.39 17.41 -3.87
CA ILE A 100 -6.42 16.28 -2.94
C ILE A 100 -6.19 14.96 -3.68
N GLY A 101 -6.89 14.76 -4.80
CA GLY A 101 -6.75 13.57 -5.66
C GLY A 101 -5.30 13.33 -6.08
N ILE A 102 -4.63 14.37 -6.58
CA ILE A 102 -3.21 14.31 -6.96
C ILE A 102 -2.35 13.94 -5.75
N LYS A 103 -2.53 14.61 -4.61
CA LYS A 103 -1.78 14.30 -3.38
C LYS A 103 -1.96 12.86 -2.92
N VAL A 104 -3.18 12.32 -3.00
CA VAL A 104 -3.47 10.93 -2.63
C VAL A 104 -2.76 9.97 -3.57
N ILE A 105 -2.90 10.13 -4.90
CA ILE A 105 -2.17 9.31 -5.88
C ILE A 105 -0.67 9.35 -5.59
N THR A 106 -0.09 10.54 -5.46
CA THR A 106 1.34 10.67 -5.22
C THR A 106 1.76 9.94 -3.93
N THR A 107 1.03 10.14 -2.83
CA THR A 107 1.33 9.49 -1.54
C THR A 107 1.27 7.97 -1.66
N ILE A 108 0.22 7.44 -2.27
CA ILE A 108 0.02 6.00 -2.38
C ILE A 108 1.08 5.38 -3.29
N THR A 109 1.32 5.93 -4.48
CA THR A 109 2.31 5.37 -5.41
C THR A 109 3.73 5.43 -4.83
N ALA A 110 4.07 6.53 -4.16
CA ALA A 110 5.35 6.67 -3.46
C ALA A 110 5.56 5.61 -2.38
N THR A 111 4.56 5.45 -1.52
CA THR A 111 4.65 4.54 -0.37
C THR A 111 4.52 3.09 -0.82
N CYS A 112 3.82 2.79 -1.91
CA CYS A 112 3.82 1.47 -2.56
C CYS A 112 5.25 1.01 -2.89
N ILE A 113 6.11 1.87 -3.46
CA ILE A 113 7.51 1.51 -3.75
C ILE A 113 8.23 1.07 -2.47
N VAL A 114 8.05 1.81 -1.38
CA VAL A 114 8.65 1.48 -0.07
C VAL A 114 8.14 0.13 0.43
N PHE A 115 6.83 -0.11 0.38
CA PHE A 115 6.23 -1.37 0.85
C PHE A 115 6.49 -2.57 -0.07
N GLU A 116 6.72 -2.38 -1.37
CA GLU A 116 7.11 -3.47 -2.27
C GLU A 116 8.57 -3.89 -2.06
N ILE A 117 9.45 -2.99 -1.61
CA ILE A 117 10.83 -3.34 -1.25
C ILE A 117 10.86 -4.01 0.12
N ILE A 118 10.21 -3.40 1.13
CA ILE A 118 10.26 -3.87 2.52
C ILE A 118 9.36 -5.08 2.75
N GLY A 119 8.20 -5.13 2.10
CA GLY A 119 7.15 -6.14 2.29
C GLY A 119 7.64 -7.57 2.10
N PRO A 120 8.27 -7.94 0.98
CA PRO A 120 8.80 -9.29 0.75
C PRO A 120 9.86 -9.70 1.77
N ILE A 121 10.69 -8.75 2.21
CA ILE A 121 11.74 -8.99 3.23
C ILE A 121 11.07 -9.34 4.56
N LEU A 122 10.08 -8.55 4.99
CA LEU A 122 9.35 -8.79 6.23
C LEU A 122 8.47 -10.03 6.14
N ALA A 123 7.88 -10.33 5.00
CA ALA A 123 7.13 -11.56 4.78
C ALA A 123 8.01 -12.81 4.92
N LYS A 124 9.19 -12.80 4.29
CA LYS A 124 10.17 -13.87 4.47
C LYS A 124 10.60 -14.01 5.92
N TYR A 125 10.85 -12.91 6.61
CA TYR A 125 11.20 -12.91 8.03
C TYR A 125 10.06 -13.46 8.91
N ALA A 126 8.82 -13.02 8.67
CA ALA A 126 7.63 -13.44 9.38
C ALA A 126 7.40 -14.95 9.24
N LEU A 127 7.43 -15.47 8.01
CA LEU A 127 7.31 -16.90 7.73
C LEU A 127 8.43 -17.72 8.36
N GLY A 128 9.66 -17.19 8.35
CA GLY A 128 10.81 -17.83 8.98
C GLY A 128 10.67 -17.94 10.49
N LYS A 129 10.20 -16.88 11.14
CA LYS A 129 9.95 -16.87 12.59
C LYS A 129 8.70 -17.64 12.99
N ALA A 130 7.71 -17.74 12.12
CA ALA A 130 6.56 -18.62 12.30
C ALA A 130 6.93 -20.11 12.12
N GLY A 131 8.12 -20.41 11.59
CA GLY A 131 8.56 -21.77 11.32
C GLY A 131 7.78 -22.43 10.19
N GLU A 132 7.30 -21.64 9.23
CA GLU A 132 6.49 -22.07 8.08
C GLU A 132 7.30 -22.14 6.78
N LEU A 133 8.54 -21.63 6.78
CA LEU A 133 9.45 -21.80 5.65
C LEU A 133 9.82 -23.27 5.46
N GLY A 134 9.65 -23.77 4.24
CA GLY A 134 10.08 -25.12 3.84
C GLY A 134 9.16 -26.26 4.32
N LYS A 135 8.06 -25.96 5.01
CA LYS A 135 7.04 -26.95 5.42
C LYS A 135 5.92 -27.15 4.40
N ALA A 136 6.17 -26.81 3.13
CA ALA A 136 5.28 -27.17 2.04
C ALA A 136 5.35 -28.69 1.83
N THR A 137 4.72 -29.44 2.74
CA THR A 137 4.45 -30.86 2.55
C THR A 137 3.46 -30.94 1.40
N ARG A 138 3.94 -31.48 0.29
CA ARG A 138 3.15 -31.86 -0.87
C ARG A 138 2.27 -33.06 -0.54
#